data_AF-A0A8C8AA28-F1
#
_entry.id   AF-A0A8C8AA28-F1
#
_cell.length_a   1.000
_cell.length_b   1.000
_cell.length_c   1.000
_cell.angle_alpha   90.00
_cell.angle_beta   90.00
_cell.angle_gamma   90.00
#
_symmetry.space_group_name_H-M   'P 1'
#
loop_
_entity.id
_entity.type
_entity.pdbx_description
1 polymer ?
#
loop_
_entity_poly.entity_id
_entity_poly.type
_entity_poly.pdbx_seq_one_letter_code
_entity_poly.pdbx_strand_id
1 'polypeptide(L)'
;MRCLAARVNYKTLIIICALFTLVMVLLWNRCSSDRAGPFPRSLAGPERRGAAAAASESDLARQQSEEASPQEQQKAPPIAGGFNSNKAPGLNYSKVYTQRAPYHPDGVFMSFEGYNVEVRDRVKCISGVEGVPLSTQWGPQGYFYPIQIAQYGLSHYSKNLTEKPPHIEVYETAEEKDKTSRSADWTVPKGCSLSTVSDKAKFTSVKQFVAPENTEGVSLQLGNARDFIISFDLKFVTNGSVSVVLETTEKNQLFTVHYVSNTQLIAFKDRDIYYGIGPRTGWSTLTRDLVTDLRKGVGLSNTKAVKQTKIMPKRVVRLVAKGRGFLDNVTISATAHMAAFFAASNWLVRNQDERGGWPIMVTRKLGEGFKSLDPGWYSAMAQGQAISTLVRAYLLTKDHTFLSSALRATAPYKLPSEQRGVKAVFMNRHDWYEEYPTSPSSFVLNGFMYSLIGLYDLKETAGEKLGKEARLLYERGMESLKAMLPLYDTGSGTIYDLRHFMLGTAPNLARWDYHTTHINQLQLLSTIDESPIFKEFVKRWKSYLRGGRAKHN
;
A
#
# COMPACT_ATOMS: atom_id res chain seq x y z
N MET A 1 -50.43 41.72 35.27
CA MET A 1 -49.63 42.97 35.15
C MET A 1 -48.55 42.72 34.11
N ARG A 2 -48.79 43.13 32.86
CA ARG A 2 -48.06 44.20 32.14
C ARG A 2 -46.58 43.91 31.84
N CYS A 3 -46.35 43.58 30.56
CA CYS A 3 -45.25 44.00 29.68
C CYS A 3 -43.90 44.44 30.27
N LEU A 4 -42.83 43.77 29.83
CA LEU A 4 -41.67 44.45 29.25
C LEU A 4 -40.89 43.48 28.33
N ALA A 5 -41.26 43.53 27.04
CA ALA A 5 -40.44 42.98 25.97
C ALA A 5 -39.30 43.96 25.67
N ALA A 6 -38.09 43.64 26.13
CA ALA A 6 -36.89 44.32 25.65
C ALA A 6 -36.38 43.59 24.40
N ARG A 7 -36.60 44.19 23.23
CA ARG A 7 -36.00 43.76 21.95
C ARG A 7 -34.48 43.95 22.03
N VAL A 8 -33.73 42.91 22.36
CA VAL A 8 -32.28 42.89 22.17
C VAL A 8 -32.02 42.74 20.67
N ASN A 9 -31.44 43.78 20.05
CA ASN A 9 -31.04 43.74 18.64
C ASN A 9 -29.99 42.64 18.45
N TYR A 10 -30.08 41.86 17.37
CA TYR A 10 -29.16 40.74 17.09
C TYR A 10 -27.69 41.19 17.08
N LYS A 11 -27.40 42.44 16.71
CA LYS A 11 -26.04 43.02 16.77
C LYS A 11 -25.53 43.12 18.21
N THR A 12 -26.40 43.45 19.17
CA THR A 12 -26.06 43.50 20.59
C THR A 12 -25.82 42.11 21.17
N LEU A 13 -26.57 41.09 20.71
CA LEU A 13 -26.37 39.70 21.13
C LEU A 13 -25.02 39.15 20.64
N ILE A 14 -24.61 39.48 19.40
CA ILE A 14 -23.29 39.10 18.86
C ILE A 14 -22.16 39.72 19.68
N ILE A 15 -22.29 41.00 20.06
CA ILE A 15 -21.28 41.69 20.88
C ILE A 15 -21.18 41.06 22.27
N ILE A 16 -22.31 40.71 22.89
CA ILE A 16 -22.34 40.03 24.21
C ILE A 16 -21.68 38.65 24.11
N CYS A 17 -21.97 37.86 23.07
CA CYS A 17 -21.34 36.56 22.85
C CYS A 17 -19.83 36.66 22.59
N ALA A 18 -19.38 37.69 21.88
CA ALA A 18 -17.96 37.96 21.63
C ALA A 18 -17.22 38.38 22.93
N LEU A 19 -17.85 39.20 23.77
CA LEU A 19 -17.31 39.57 25.07
C LEU A 19 -17.22 38.36 26.02
N PHE A 20 -18.22 37.48 26.03
CA PHE A 20 -18.21 36.27 26.86
C PHE A 20 -17.13 35.27 26.44
N THR A 21 -16.88 35.12 25.13
CA THR A 21 -15.79 34.28 24.62
C THR A 21 -14.42 34.87 24.94
N LEU A 22 -14.24 36.19 24.87
CA LEU A 22 -13.00 36.85 25.27
C LEU A 22 -12.71 36.69 26.77
N VAL A 23 -13.73 36.84 27.63
CA VAL A 23 -13.60 36.63 29.08
C VAL A 23 -13.27 35.18 29.41
N MET A 24 -13.87 34.21 28.72
CA MET A 24 -13.56 32.79 28.91
C MET A 24 -12.12 32.45 28.48
N VAL A 25 -11.62 33.02 27.39
CA VAL A 25 -10.22 32.82 26.96
C VAL A 25 -9.24 33.47 27.94
N LEU A 26 -9.57 34.65 28.48
CA LEU A 26 -8.75 35.31 29.50
C LEU A 26 -8.73 34.55 30.83
N LEU A 27 -9.87 33.97 31.25
CA LEU A 27 -9.94 33.11 32.43
C LEU A 27 -9.19 31.78 32.22
N TRP A 28 -9.26 31.20 31.02
CA TRP A 28 -8.53 29.98 30.67
C TRP A 28 -7.01 30.19 30.69
N ASN A 29 -6.52 31.31 30.15
CA ASN A 29 -5.09 31.66 30.21
C ASN A 29 -4.61 31.96 31.63
N ARG A 30 -5.48 32.46 32.52
CA ARG A 30 -5.15 32.71 33.93
C ARG A 30 -5.13 31.44 34.78
N CYS A 31 -5.92 30.42 34.42
CA CYS A 31 -5.95 29.13 35.11
C CYS A 31 -4.90 28.12 34.60
N SER A 32 -4.27 28.34 33.44
CA SER A 32 -3.24 27.45 32.88
C SER A 32 -1.80 27.78 33.36
N SER A 33 -1.64 28.79 34.20
CA SER A 33 -0.36 29.22 34.76
C SER A 33 -0.37 29.14 36.29
N ASP A 34 -0.59 27.97 36.88
CA ASP A 34 -0.11 27.70 38.24
C ASP A 34 0.05 26.19 38.54
N ARG A 35 1.33 25.82 38.66
CA ARG A 35 1.98 24.84 39.55
C ARG A 35 1.77 23.32 39.43
N ALA A 36 2.93 22.67 39.57
CA ALA A 36 3.22 21.25 39.61
C ALA A 36 3.14 20.65 41.04
N GLY A 37 2.62 19.40 41.12
CA GLY A 37 2.92 18.32 42.08
C GLY A 37 2.52 18.47 43.57
N PRO A 38 2.61 17.40 44.39
CA PRO A 38 2.25 15.98 44.15
C PRO A 38 1.48 15.30 45.34
N PHE A 39 0.55 14.34 45.03
CA PHE A 39 0.03 13.20 45.86
C PHE A 39 -0.56 13.46 47.29
N PRO A 40 -1.20 12.50 48.03
CA PRO A 40 -1.92 11.25 47.70
C PRO A 40 -3.28 11.03 48.48
N ARG A 41 -3.95 9.90 48.16
CA ARG A 41 -4.74 8.98 49.03
C ARG A 41 -6.11 9.39 49.67
N SER A 42 -7.12 8.66 49.18
CA SER A 42 -8.01 7.74 49.92
C SER A 42 -9.39 8.19 50.46
N LEU A 43 -10.29 7.19 50.40
CA LEU A 43 -11.47 6.89 51.24
C LEU A 43 -12.86 7.42 50.84
N ALA A 44 -13.63 6.47 50.30
CA ALA A 44 -14.89 5.94 50.83
C ALA A 44 -16.11 6.87 51.04
N GLY A 45 -17.07 6.75 50.09
CA GLY A 45 -18.54 6.61 50.23
C GLY A 45 -19.36 7.54 51.15
N PRO A 46 -20.70 7.37 51.24
CA PRO A 46 -21.61 6.61 50.40
C PRO A 46 -22.86 7.40 49.90
N GLU A 47 -23.56 6.77 48.96
CA GLU A 47 -24.99 6.80 48.64
C GLU A 47 -25.93 7.87 49.23
N ARG A 48 -26.74 8.47 48.35
CA ARG A 48 -28.19 8.64 48.61
C ARG A 48 -29.01 8.42 47.35
N ARG A 49 -29.94 7.45 47.47
CA ARG A 49 -31.04 7.13 46.55
C ARG A 49 -32.07 8.27 46.51
N GLY A 50 -32.64 8.49 45.33
CA GLY A 50 -33.89 9.22 45.12
C GLY A 50 -34.54 8.73 43.82
N ALA A 51 -35.73 8.16 43.94
CA ALA A 51 -36.40 7.36 42.93
C ALA A 51 -37.26 8.18 41.95
N ALA A 52 -37.32 7.65 40.72
CA ALA A 52 -38.45 7.60 39.79
C ALA A 52 -39.24 8.87 39.41
N ALA A 53 -39.15 9.23 38.14
CA ALA A 53 -40.32 9.53 37.31
C ALA A 53 -40.01 9.11 35.86
N ALA A 54 -40.76 8.13 35.36
CA ALA A 54 -40.75 7.72 33.96
C ALA A 54 -41.63 8.68 33.16
N ALA A 55 -41.06 9.27 32.11
CA ALA A 55 -41.80 9.85 31.00
C ALA A 55 -41.10 9.42 29.71
N SER A 56 -41.86 8.74 28.86
CA SER A 56 -41.50 8.30 27.53
C SER A 56 -41.25 9.49 26.60
N GLU A 57 -40.13 9.50 25.90
CA GLU A 57 -40.08 9.97 24.51
C GLU A 57 -38.78 9.52 23.84
N SER A 58 -38.96 9.19 22.56
CA SER A 58 -38.02 8.71 21.56
C SER A 58 -36.82 9.64 21.34
N ASP A 59 -35.80 9.08 20.68
CA ASP A 59 -34.57 9.73 20.19
C ASP A 59 -33.42 9.90 21.19
N LEU A 60 -32.74 8.78 21.46
CA LEU A 60 -31.34 8.78 21.86
C LEU A 60 -30.50 8.18 20.74
N ALA A 61 -30.05 9.05 19.84
CA ALA A 61 -28.85 8.82 19.05
C ALA A 61 -27.68 8.56 20.02
N ARG A 62 -27.40 7.29 20.29
CA ARG A 62 -26.13 6.88 20.87
C ARG A 62 -25.06 7.24 19.86
N GLN A 63 -24.33 8.30 20.12
CA GLN A 63 -22.97 8.48 19.61
C GLN A 63 -22.12 7.31 20.13
N GLN A 64 -22.19 6.18 19.44
CA GLN A 64 -21.12 5.21 19.43
C GLN A 64 -20.00 5.83 18.61
N SER A 65 -18.80 5.88 19.19
CA SER A 65 -17.58 6.07 18.43
C SER A 65 -17.46 4.92 17.41
N GLU A 66 -17.91 5.15 16.18
CA GLU A 66 -17.85 4.18 15.08
C GLU A 66 -16.39 3.93 14.72
N GLU A 67 -15.86 2.80 15.19
CA GLU A 67 -14.66 2.22 14.63
C GLU A 67 -15.02 1.67 13.23
N ALA A 68 -14.50 2.33 12.19
CA ALA A 68 -14.83 2.07 10.80
C ALA A 68 -14.62 0.59 10.41
N SER A 69 -15.54 0.03 9.61
CA SER A 69 -15.55 -1.38 9.19
C SER A 69 -14.25 -1.78 8.46
N PRO A 70 -13.82 -3.05 8.44
CA PRO A 70 -12.60 -3.48 7.73
C PRO A 70 -12.55 -3.04 6.26
N GLN A 71 -13.71 -2.99 5.61
CA GLN A 71 -13.86 -2.52 4.24
C GLN A 71 -13.72 -1.01 4.08
N GLU A 72 -14.01 -0.23 5.12
CA GLU A 72 -13.74 1.22 5.14
C GLU A 72 -12.23 1.49 5.16
N GLN A 73 -11.46 0.57 5.76
CA GLN A 73 -10.01 0.70 5.94
C GLN A 73 -9.20 0.04 4.81
N GLN A 74 -9.78 -0.91 4.09
CA GLN A 74 -9.24 -1.51 2.87
C GLN A 74 -10.13 -1.15 1.66
N LYS A 75 -9.92 0.00 1.02
CA LYS A 75 -10.51 0.23 -0.31
C LYS A 75 -9.80 -0.64 -1.35
N ALA A 76 -10.54 -1.48 -2.06
CA ALA A 76 -10.06 -2.08 -3.30
C ALA A 76 -10.06 -0.99 -4.39
N PRO A 77 -9.09 -1.01 -5.33
CA PRO A 77 -8.96 0.08 -6.28
C PRO A 77 -10.16 0.13 -7.24
N PRO A 78 -10.61 1.33 -7.66
CA PRO A 78 -11.38 1.44 -8.89
C PRO A 78 -10.50 0.97 -10.05
N ILE A 79 -11.00 0.06 -10.88
CA ILE A 79 -10.36 -0.24 -12.17
C ILE A 79 -10.40 1.05 -12.99
N ALA A 80 -9.26 1.50 -13.50
CA ALA A 80 -9.17 2.71 -14.31
C ALA A 80 -10.13 2.60 -15.52
N GLY A 81 -11.22 3.34 -15.44
CA GLY A 81 -12.16 3.58 -16.53
C GLY A 81 -12.74 4.96 -16.30
N GLY A 82 -12.46 5.90 -17.20
CA GLY A 82 -12.81 7.30 -17.05
C GLY A 82 -14.26 7.51 -16.60
N PHE A 83 -14.44 8.36 -15.60
CA PHE A 83 -15.73 8.96 -15.29
C PHE A 83 -16.13 9.82 -16.48
N ASN A 84 -17.03 9.31 -17.33
CA ASN A 84 -17.70 10.12 -18.33
C ASN A 84 -18.88 10.80 -17.65
N SER A 85 -18.87 12.13 -17.55
CA SER A 85 -19.88 12.95 -16.87
C SER A 85 -21.28 12.92 -17.51
N ASN A 86 -21.48 12.15 -18.58
CA ASN A 86 -22.74 12.06 -19.33
C ASN A 86 -23.45 10.70 -19.20
N LYS A 87 -23.24 9.95 -18.10
CA LYS A 87 -24.04 8.75 -17.80
C LYS A 87 -24.84 8.97 -16.52
N ALA A 88 -26.15 8.65 -16.57
CA ALA A 88 -27.00 8.52 -15.40
C ALA A 88 -26.28 7.71 -14.30
N PRO A 89 -26.47 8.02 -13.01
CA PRO A 89 -25.76 7.35 -11.92
C PRO A 89 -25.99 5.83 -12.04
N GLY A 90 -24.94 5.10 -12.42
CA GLY A 90 -25.00 3.65 -12.50
C GLY A 90 -25.20 3.07 -11.09
N LEU A 91 -25.91 1.94 -10.99
CA LEU A 91 -26.12 1.21 -9.73
C LEU A 91 -24.81 0.76 -9.04
N ASN A 92 -23.65 0.84 -9.72
CA ASN A 92 -22.33 0.53 -9.17
C ASN A 92 -21.22 1.44 -9.77
N TYR A 93 -20.03 1.40 -9.16
CA TYR A 93 -18.85 2.20 -9.58
C TYR A 93 -17.62 1.37 -10.01
N SER A 94 -17.65 0.03 -9.92
CA SER A 94 -16.50 -0.84 -10.25
C SER A 94 -16.80 -1.72 -11.46
N LYS A 95 -15.76 -2.09 -12.21
CA LYS A 95 -15.86 -2.94 -13.41
C LYS A 95 -15.23 -4.31 -13.16
N VAL A 96 -15.73 -5.31 -13.88
CA VAL A 96 -15.11 -6.65 -13.92
C VAL A 96 -13.99 -6.63 -14.95
N TYR A 97 -12.89 -7.31 -14.64
CA TYR A 97 -11.75 -7.43 -15.54
C TYR A 97 -12.06 -8.33 -16.74
N THR A 98 -11.69 -7.86 -17.93
CA THR A 98 -11.80 -8.64 -19.17
C THR A 98 -10.59 -9.55 -19.29
N GLN A 99 -10.69 -10.76 -18.76
CA GLN A 99 -9.65 -11.77 -18.88
C GLN A 99 -9.46 -12.16 -20.34
N ARG A 100 -8.20 -12.12 -20.81
CA ARG A 100 -7.83 -12.38 -22.21
C ARG A 100 -7.41 -13.82 -22.49
N ALA A 101 -6.93 -14.53 -21.47
CA ALA A 101 -6.43 -15.90 -21.58
C ALA A 101 -6.63 -16.66 -20.25
N PRO A 102 -6.58 -18.02 -20.26
CA PRO A 102 -6.49 -18.81 -19.05
C PRO A 102 -5.32 -18.37 -18.16
N TYR A 103 -5.49 -18.50 -16.84
CA TYR A 103 -4.46 -18.07 -15.90
C TYR A 103 -3.27 -19.04 -15.88
N HIS A 104 -2.06 -18.49 -15.86
CA HIS A 104 -0.82 -19.24 -15.69
C HIS A 104 0.17 -18.45 -14.79
N PRO A 105 1.06 -19.11 -14.02
CA PRO A 105 1.87 -18.46 -12.98
C PRO A 105 2.87 -17.40 -13.46
N ASP A 106 3.38 -17.50 -14.69
CA ASP A 106 4.26 -16.51 -15.34
C ASP A 106 3.49 -15.39 -16.06
N GLY A 107 2.16 -15.46 -16.10
CA GLY A 107 1.30 -14.46 -16.72
C GLY A 107 0.95 -13.29 -15.79
N VAL A 108 0.10 -12.39 -16.32
CA VAL A 108 -0.48 -11.29 -15.55
C VAL A 108 -1.20 -11.81 -14.30
N PHE A 109 -1.03 -11.12 -13.18
CA PHE A 109 -1.68 -11.51 -11.94
C PHE A 109 -3.11 -10.95 -11.89
N MET A 110 -4.08 -11.75 -12.33
CA MET A 110 -5.50 -11.38 -12.34
C MET A 110 -5.73 -10.05 -13.08
N SER A 111 -6.18 -9.00 -12.38
CA SER A 111 -6.46 -7.68 -12.94
C SER A 111 -5.41 -6.62 -12.57
N PHE A 112 -4.23 -7.04 -12.11
CA PHE A 112 -3.27 -6.13 -11.47
C PHE A 112 -2.52 -5.23 -12.47
N GLU A 113 -2.61 -5.49 -13.77
CA GLU A 113 -2.18 -4.55 -14.81
C GLU A 113 -2.86 -3.16 -14.67
N GLY A 114 -4.10 -3.13 -14.19
CA GLY A 114 -4.85 -1.89 -13.96
C GLY A 114 -4.66 -1.29 -12.56
N TYR A 115 -3.81 -1.89 -11.71
CA TYR A 115 -3.65 -1.46 -10.33
C TYR A 115 -2.49 -0.46 -10.22
N ASN A 116 -2.77 0.70 -9.63
CA ASN A 116 -1.75 1.66 -9.20
C ASN A 116 -1.69 1.61 -7.67
N VAL A 117 -0.67 0.93 -7.13
CA VAL A 117 -0.61 0.67 -5.69
C VAL A 117 -0.09 1.89 -4.96
N GLU A 118 0.98 2.48 -5.46
CA GLU A 118 1.73 3.62 -4.98
C GLU A 118 0.88 4.90 -4.83
N VAL A 119 -0.14 5.09 -5.67
CA VAL A 119 -1.03 6.27 -5.60
C VAL A 119 -2.01 6.22 -4.44
N ARG A 120 -2.23 5.06 -3.82
CA ARG A 120 -3.17 4.90 -2.71
C ARG A 120 -2.76 5.79 -1.53
N ASP A 121 -3.72 6.41 -0.87
CA ASP A 121 -3.54 7.31 0.27
C ASP A 121 -2.87 6.65 1.48
N ARG A 122 -3.13 5.36 1.70
CA ARG A 122 -2.49 4.52 2.72
C ARG A 122 -1.03 4.17 2.42
N VAL A 123 -0.54 4.42 1.20
CA VAL A 123 0.91 4.35 0.91
C VAL A 123 1.53 5.66 1.37
N LYS A 124 2.32 5.64 2.44
CA LYS A 124 2.99 6.83 2.95
C LYS A 124 4.02 7.34 1.94
N CYS A 125 4.86 6.43 1.45
CA CYS A 125 5.85 6.66 0.41
C CYS A 125 6.44 5.33 -0.08
N ILE A 126 7.28 5.38 -1.11
CA ILE A 126 8.19 4.27 -1.46
C ILE A 126 9.48 4.48 -0.68
N SER A 127 9.86 3.52 0.16
CA SER A 127 11.07 3.59 1.00
C SER A 127 12.31 3.84 0.12
N GLY A 128 13.16 4.79 0.51
CA GLY A 128 14.43 5.05 -0.19
C GLY A 128 15.45 3.94 0.02
N VAL A 129 15.43 3.29 1.19
CA VAL A 129 16.31 2.16 1.53
C VAL A 129 15.85 0.89 0.81
N GLU A 130 14.57 0.54 0.96
CA GLU A 130 14.04 -0.77 0.53
C GLU A 130 13.46 -0.78 -0.88
N GLY A 131 13.11 0.38 -1.45
CA GLY A 131 12.49 0.47 -2.78
C GLY A 131 11.05 -0.06 -2.86
N VAL A 132 10.38 -0.24 -1.72
CA VAL A 132 9.02 -0.80 -1.61
C VAL A 132 8.09 0.13 -0.81
N PRO A 133 6.75 0.03 -0.97
CA PRO A 133 5.82 0.88 -0.26
C PRO A 133 5.82 0.67 1.26
N LEU A 134 5.72 1.79 2.00
CA LEU A 134 5.41 1.79 3.44
C LEU A 134 3.93 2.13 3.65
N SER A 135 3.23 1.31 4.43
CA SER A 135 1.79 1.45 4.71
C SER A 135 1.52 2.31 5.94
N THR A 136 0.41 3.02 5.97
CA THR A 136 -0.14 3.71 7.15
C THR A 136 -1.56 3.27 7.51
N GLN A 137 -2.01 2.17 6.88
CA GLN A 137 -3.42 1.78 6.85
C GLN A 137 -4.05 1.63 8.25
N TRP A 138 -3.33 1.01 9.19
CA TRP A 138 -3.81 0.83 10.56
C TRP A 138 -3.05 1.64 11.61
N GLY A 139 -1.98 2.33 11.21
CA GLY A 139 -1.14 3.10 12.11
C GLY A 139 -0.38 4.22 11.40
N PRO A 140 -0.44 5.48 11.89
CA PRO A 140 0.20 6.62 11.24
C PRO A 140 1.74 6.57 11.25
N GLN A 141 2.33 5.75 12.13
CA GLN A 141 3.78 5.56 12.26
C GLN A 141 4.44 5.05 10.98
N GLY A 142 3.68 4.35 10.13
CA GLY A 142 4.22 3.69 8.95
C GLY A 142 4.78 2.31 9.30
N TYR A 143 4.46 1.30 8.50
CA TYR A 143 5.00 -0.05 8.63
C TYR A 143 5.04 -0.75 7.27
N PHE A 144 5.98 -1.68 7.10
CA PHE A 144 6.00 -2.51 5.90
C PHE A 144 4.88 -3.55 5.97
N TYR A 145 3.99 -3.52 4.99
CA TYR A 145 2.84 -4.40 4.93
C TYR A 145 3.01 -5.38 3.76
N PRO A 146 3.24 -6.68 4.00
CA PRO A 146 3.63 -7.63 2.96
C PRO A 146 2.61 -7.74 1.82
N ILE A 147 1.31 -7.63 2.10
CA ILE A 147 0.25 -7.61 1.08
C ILE A 147 0.44 -6.43 0.13
N GLN A 148 0.70 -5.24 0.65
CA GLN A 148 0.88 -4.05 -0.18
C GLN A 148 2.17 -4.11 -1.00
N ILE A 149 3.23 -4.69 -0.45
CA ILE A 149 4.51 -4.88 -1.14
C ILE A 149 4.38 -5.92 -2.25
N ALA A 150 3.72 -7.05 -1.99
CA ALA A 150 3.42 -8.06 -2.99
C ALA A 150 2.52 -7.50 -4.12
N GLN A 151 1.48 -6.73 -3.77
CA GLN A 151 0.64 -6.07 -4.78
C GLN A 151 1.43 -5.08 -5.64
N TYR A 152 2.34 -4.31 -5.03
CA TYR A 152 3.23 -3.41 -5.76
C TYR A 152 4.05 -4.19 -6.78
N GLY A 153 4.71 -5.27 -6.36
CA GLY A 153 5.45 -6.16 -7.26
C GLY A 153 4.59 -6.76 -8.37
N LEU A 154 3.48 -7.42 -8.01
CA LEU A 154 2.59 -8.11 -8.97
C LEU A 154 1.93 -7.17 -9.97
N SER A 155 1.60 -5.94 -9.56
CA SER A 155 1.06 -4.93 -10.48
C SER A 155 2.11 -4.45 -11.48
N HIS A 156 3.33 -4.17 -11.04
CA HIS A 156 4.42 -3.81 -11.94
C HIS A 156 4.80 -4.98 -12.87
N TYR A 157 4.87 -6.20 -12.36
CA TYR A 157 5.05 -7.40 -13.20
C TYR A 157 3.98 -7.49 -14.30
N SER A 158 2.70 -7.32 -13.92
CA SER A 158 1.60 -7.41 -14.88
C SER A 158 1.66 -6.28 -15.92
N LYS A 159 1.95 -5.04 -15.50
CA LYS A 159 2.13 -3.90 -16.40
C LYS A 159 3.29 -4.11 -17.37
N ASN A 160 4.40 -4.72 -16.92
CA ASN A 160 5.53 -5.07 -17.80
C ASN A 160 5.12 -5.98 -18.97
N LEU A 161 4.12 -6.85 -18.76
CA LEU A 161 3.62 -7.75 -19.81
C LEU A 161 2.61 -7.09 -20.75
N THR A 162 2.00 -5.96 -20.36
CA THR A 162 0.88 -5.36 -21.10
C THR A 162 1.15 -3.98 -21.66
N GLU A 163 2.04 -3.21 -21.03
CA GLU A 163 2.43 -1.89 -21.49
C GLU A 163 3.50 -1.99 -22.58
N LYS A 164 3.63 -0.93 -23.38
CA LYS A 164 4.70 -0.87 -24.40
C LYS A 164 6.06 -0.74 -23.71
N PRO A 165 7.14 -1.26 -24.32
CA PRO A 165 8.50 -1.03 -23.83
C PRO A 165 8.74 0.47 -23.59
N PRO A 166 9.36 0.87 -22.47
CA PRO A 166 9.54 2.27 -22.14
C PRO A 166 10.56 2.93 -23.06
N HIS A 167 10.34 4.22 -23.35
CA HIS A 167 11.43 5.07 -23.78
C HIS A 167 12.46 5.17 -22.63
N ILE A 168 13.75 5.12 -22.97
CA ILE A 168 14.87 5.21 -22.04
C ILE A 168 15.89 6.19 -22.62
N GLU A 169 16.14 7.28 -21.92
CA GLU A 169 17.14 8.27 -22.28
C GLU A 169 18.37 8.14 -21.37
N VAL A 170 19.54 8.00 -21.98
CA VAL A 170 20.81 7.79 -21.28
C VAL A 170 21.64 9.07 -21.29
N TYR A 171 21.83 9.65 -20.10
CA TYR A 171 22.56 10.91 -19.93
C TYR A 171 24.04 10.68 -19.72
N GLU A 172 24.41 9.69 -18.89
CA GLU A 172 25.80 9.44 -18.49
C GLU A 172 26.12 7.95 -18.39
N THR A 173 27.21 7.53 -19.02
CA THR A 173 27.79 6.17 -18.97
C THR A 173 29.29 6.19 -18.65
N ALA A 174 29.88 7.38 -18.48
CA ALA A 174 31.30 7.64 -18.30
C ALA A 174 32.25 7.14 -19.41
N GLU A 175 31.71 6.54 -20.47
CA GLU A 175 32.44 6.14 -21.68
C GLU A 175 32.54 7.30 -22.69
N GLU A 176 33.55 7.24 -23.57
CA GLU A 176 33.66 8.17 -24.69
C GLU A 176 32.49 7.95 -25.66
N LYS A 177 31.51 8.86 -25.65
CA LYS A 177 30.43 8.87 -26.64
C LYS A 177 30.99 9.27 -28.01
N ASP A 178 30.43 8.68 -29.08
CA ASP A 178 30.63 9.15 -30.45
C ASP A 178 30.39 10.66 -30.56
N LYS A 179 31.20 11.36 -31.35
CA LYS A 179 31.18 12.83 -31.54
C LYS A 179 29.82 13.42 -31.99
N THR A 180 28.85 12.57 -32.32
CA THR A 180 27.49 12.92 -32.77
C THR A 180 26.45 12.95 -31.63
N SER A 181 26.78 12.42 -30.45
CA SER A 181 25.90 12.47 -29.27
C SER A 181 26.18 13.72 -28.45
N ARG A 182 25.14 14.47 -28.04
CA ARG A 182 25.30 15.59 -27.10
C ARG A 182 26.01 15.09 -25.84
N SER A 183 27.19 15.62 -25.55
CA SER A 183 27.95 15.31 -24.34
C SER A 183 27.14 15.71 -23.10
N ALA A 184 27.31 14.94 -22.02
CA ALA A 184 26.71 15.23 -20.72
C ALA A 184 27.22 16.57 -20.19
N ASP A 185 26.32 17.55 -20.03
CA ASP A 185 26.68 18.92 -19.65
C ASP A 185 26.78 19.02 -18.12
N TRP A 186 27.98 18.70 -17.60
CA TRP A 186 28.29 18.80 -16.18
C TRP A 186 28.78 20.20 -15.81
N THR A 187 28.19 20.77 -14.76
CA THR A 187 28.72 21.95 -14.09
C THR A 187 29.49 21.52 -12.83
N VAL A 188 30.73 21.99 -12.71
CA VAL A 188 31.62 21.69 -11.58
C VAL A 188 32.01 23.02 -10.90
N PRO A 189 31.34 23.39 -9.79
CA PRO A 189 31.66 24.62 -9.07
C PRO A 189 33.05 24.62 -8.44
N LYS A 190 33.55 25.81 -8.07
CA LYS A 190 34.82 25.96 -7.36
C LYS A 190 34.83 25.14 -6.07
N GLY A 191 35.89 24.36 -5.85
CA GLY A 191 36.02 23.48 -4.68
C GLY A 191 35.37 22.10 -4.85
N CYS A 192 34.78 21.81 -6.02
CA CYS A 192 34.32 20.48 -6.41
C CYS A 192 35.22 19.89 -7.49
N SER A 193 35.18 18.56 -7.66
CA SER A 193 35.85 17.87 -8.76
C SER A 193 34.97 16.76 -9.34
N LEU A 194 35.07 16.56 -10.64
CA LEU A 194 34.46 15.46 -11.37
C LEU A 194 35.49 14.87 -12.32
N SER A 195 35.72 13.56 -12.26
CA SER A 195 36.64 12.85 -13.15
C SER A 195 36.05 11.53 -13.61
N THR A 196 36.45 11.07 -14.80
CA THR A 196 36.19 9.70 -15.23
C THR A 196 37.31 8.80 -14.69
N VAL A 197 36.96 7.70 -14.05
CA VAL A 197 37.91 6.70 -13.54
C VAL A 197 37.45 5.29 -13.89
N SER A 198 38.39 4.36 -14.06
CA SER A 198 38.06 2.94 -14.26
C SER A 198 37.72 2.28 -12.92
N ASP A 199 36.56 1.64 -12.82
CA ASP A 199 36.15 0.82 -11.66
C ASP A 199 36.30 -0.68 -12.00
N LYS A 200 37.30 -1.32 -11.38
CA LYS A 200 37.60 -2.74 -11.62
C LYS A 200 36.47 -3.69 -11.18
N ALA A 201 35.63 -3.29 -10.22
CA ALA A 201 34.54 -4.13 -9.74
C ALA A 201 33.35 -4.13 -10.70
N LYS A 202 33.11 -3.02 -11.41
CA LYS A 202 32.08 -2.92 -12.46
C LYS A 202 32.59 -3.24 -13.87
N PHE A 203 33.91 -3.35 -14.07
CA PHE A 203 34.54 -3.52 -15.39
C PHE A 203 34.14 -2.42 -16.39
N THR A 204 33.91 -1.20 -15.90
CA THR A 204 33.54 -0.03 -16.72
C THR A 204 34.16 1.25 -16.16
N SER A 205 34.13 2.31 -16.96
CA SER A 205 34.43 3.66 -16.50
C SER A 205 33.26 4.23 -15.70
N VAL A 206 33.54 5.05 -14.70
CA VAL A 206 32.51 5.68 -13.85
C VAL A 206 32.87 7.14 -13.59
N LYS A 207 31.87 7.97 -13.25
CA LYS A 207 32.10 9.35 -12.81
C LYS A 207 32.40 9.38 -11.31
N GLN A 208 33.61 9.75 -10.93
CA GLN A 208 33.97 10.06 -9.57
C GLN A 208 33.68 11.53 -9.26
N PHE A 209 32.92 11.80 -8.22
CA PHE A 209 32.62 13.14 -7.75
C PHE A 209 33.16 13.40 -6.35
N VAL A 210 33.62 14.63 -6.13
CA VAL A 210 33.95 15.19 -4.82
C VAL A 210 33.31 16.57 -4.74
N ALA A 211 32.33 16.75 -3.87
CA ALA A 211 31.67 18.02 -3.66
C ALA A 211 31.27 18.17 -2.18
N PRO A 212 31.96 19.00 -1.39
CA PRO A 212 31.62 19.20 0.02
C PRO A 212 30.16 19.63 0.21
N GLU A 213 29.51 19.24 1.32
CA GLU A 213 28.06 19.46 1.50
C GLU A 213 27.64 20.94 1.49
N ASN A 214 28.56 21.84 1.89
CA ASN A 214 28.39 23.29 1.90
C ASN A 214 28.57 23.96 0.53
N THR A 215 28.86 23.21 -0.54
CA THR A 215 28.89 23.74 -1.91
C THR A 215 27.56 23.53 -2.62
N GLU A 216 27.44 24.03 -3.86
CA GLU A 216 26.28 23.78 -4.71
C GLU A 216 26.19 22.31 -5.19
N GLY A 217 27.29 21.55 -5.14
CA GLY A 217 27.37 20.19 -5.70
C GLY A 217 27.81 20.18 -7.17
N VAL A 218 28.23 19.02 -7.68
CA VAL A 218 28.41 18.83 -9.13
C VAL A 218 27.04 18.55 -9.75
N SER A 219 26.71 19.16 -10.88
CA SER A 219 25.37 19.02 -11.46
C SER A 219 25.39 18.60 -12.92
N LEU A 220 24.56 17.63 -13.27
CA LEU A 220 24.32 17.15 -14.63
C LEU A 220 22.99 17.69 -15.14
N GLN A 221 23.02 18.40 -16.27
CA GLN A 221 21.82 18.89 -16.91
C GLN A 221 21.06 17.76 -17.63
N LEU A 222 19.75 17.66 -17.40
CA LEU A 222 18.91 16.57 -17.93
C LEU A 222 17.86 17.11 -18.92
N GLY A 223 16.99 18.02 -18.47
CA GLY A 223 16.01 18.68 -19.34
C GLY A 223 14.86 17.80 -19.84
N ASN A 224 14.64 16.61 -19.28
CA ASN A 224 13.57 15.69 -19.72
C ASN A 224 12.19 16.21 -19.34
N ALA A 225 11.26 16.34 -20.29
CA ALA A 225 9.90 16.81 -20.05
C ALA A 225 8.81 15.75 -20.31
N ARG A 226 9.20 14.50 -20.58
CA ARG A 226 8.30 13.42 -21.00
C ARG A 226 8.23 12.30 -19.96
N ASP A 227 9.37 11.91 -19.44
CA ASP A 227 9.57 10.73 -18.62
C ASP A 227 10.07 11.11 -17.23
N PHE A 228 9.70 10.32 -16.21
CA PHE A 228 9.88 10.70 -14.80
C PHE A 228 10.37 9.57 -13.90
N ILE A 229 10.81 8.44 -14.47
CA ILE A 229 11.50 7.40 -13.69
C ILE A 229 13.00 7.62 -13.85
N ILE A 230 13.66 8.14 -12.83
CA ILE A 230 15.12 8.33 -12.85
C ILE A 230 15.81 7.09 -12.30
N SER A 231 16.90 6.67 -12.92
CA SER A 231 17.75 5.59 -12.43
C SER A 231 19.22 5.93 -12.57
N PHE A 232 20.03 5.51 -11.61
CA PHE A 232 21.48 5.65 -11.66
C PHE A 232 22.15 4.64 -10.73
N ASP A 233 23.34 4.20 -11.13
CA ASP A 233 24.21 3.40 -10.27
C ASP A 233 24.99 4.32 -9.34
N LEU A 234 24.99 3.99 -8.05
CA LEU A 234 25.55 4.84 -7.01
C LEU A 234 26.41 4.03 -6.05
N LYS A 235 27.55 4.63 -5.68
CA LYS A 235 28.37 4.20 -4.56
C LYS A 235 28.96 5.42 -3.84
N PHE A 236 28.60 5.61 -2.58
CA PHE A 236 29.17 6.64 -1.72
C PHE A 236 30.45 6.15 -1.01
N VAL A 237 31.40 7.08 -0.86
CA VAL A 237 32.62 6.92 -0.04
C VAL A 237 32.44 7.64 1.30
N THR A 238 31.78 8.80 1.28
CA THR A 238 31.38 9.56 2.47
C THR A 238 29.87 9.77 2.47
N ASN A 239 29.33 10.33 3.56
CA ASN A 239 27.98 10.85 3.52
C ASN A 239 27.83 11.89 2.39
N GLY A 240 26.62 11.95 1.85
CA GLY A 240 26.30 12.77 0.72
C GLY A 240 24.84 12.64 0.29
N SER A 241 24.55 13.20 -0.88
CA SER A 241 23.21 13.15 -1.46
C SER A 241 23.27 13.21 -2.97
N VAL A 242 22.30 12.55 -3.61
CA VAL A 242 21.94 12.82 -5.00
C VAL A 242 20.59 13.51 -5.00
N SER A 243 20.49 14.69 -5.60
CA SER A 243 19.28 15.50 -5.61
C SER A 243 18.78 15.69 -7.04
N VAL A 244 17.46 15.70 -7.23
CA VAL A 244 16.82 15.90 -8.53
C VAL A 244 15.94 17.14 -8.47
N VAL A 245 16.21 18.10 -9.35
CA VAL A 245 15.45 19.35 -9.44
C VAL A 245 14.32 19.19 -10.46
N LEU A 246 13.10 19.46 -10.03
CA LEU A 246 11.87 19.29 -10.78
C LEU A 246 11.19 20.65 -10.99
N GLU A 247 10.86 20.97 -12.23
CA GLU A 247 9.87 22.01 -12.52
C GLU A 247 8.47 21.39 -12.44
N THR A 248 7.53 22.07 -11.77
CA THR A 248 6.21 21.49 -11.46
C THR A 248 5.04 22.29 -12.03
N THR A 249 3.85 21.70 -11.99
CA THR A 249 2.59 22.40 -12.34
C THR A 249 2.18 23.48 -11.35
N GLU A 250 2.80 23.54 -10.17
CA GLU A 250 2.52 24.55 -9.15
C GLU A 250 3.20 25.87 -9.51
N LYS A 251 2.55 26.70 -10.34
CA LYS A 251 3.05 28.02 -10.77
C LYS A 251 4.49 28.00 -11.34
N ASN A 252 4.88 26.90 -12.00
CA ASN A 252 6.23 26.65 -12.52
C ASN A 252 7.34 26.74 -11.45
N GLN A 253 7.01 26.46 -10.19
CA GLN A 253 7.97 26.46 -9.10
C GLN A 253 8.85 25.21 -9.16
N LEU A 254 10.13 25.40 -8.80
CA LEU A 254 11.09 24.32 -8.65
C LEU A 254 10.92 23.64 -7.29
N PHE A 255 10.86 22.31 -7.33
CA PHE A 255 10.97 21.43 -6.17
C PHE A 255 12.25 20.61 -6.28
N THR A 256 12.88 20.29 -5.16
CA THR A 256 14.04 19.41 -5.13
C THR A 256 13.72 18.15 -4.35
N VAL A 257 13.99 16.99 -4.93
CA VAL A 257 13.93 15.71 -4.23
C VAL A 257 15.35 15.26 -3.92
N HIS A 258 15.70 15.19 -2.64
CA HIS A 258 17.01 14.80 -2.12
C HIS A 258 17.01 13.34 -1.70
N TYR A 259 17.88 12.55 -2.31
CA TYR A 259 18.17 11.17 -1.89
C TYR A 259 19.45 11.18 -1.06
N VAL A 260 19.31 11.16 0.26
CA VAL A 260 20.38 11.40 1.24
C VAL A 260 20.88 10.07 1.80
N SER A 261 22.18 9.96 2.06
CA SER A 261 22.83 8.73 2.55
C SER A 261 22.57 8.42 4.04
N ASN A 262 21.32 8.50 4.48
CA ASN A 262 20.87 8.22 5.84
C ASN A 262 19.61 7.31 5.82
N THR A 263 19.05 7.01 7.00
CA THR A 263 17.88 6.13 7.15
C THR A 263 16.57 6.90 7.39
N GLN A 264 16.56 8.21 7.19
CA GLN A 264 15.34 9.01 7.33
C GLN A 264 14.31 8.54 6.29
N LEU A 265 13.08 8.25 6.70
CA LEU A 265 12.07 7.73 5.78
C LEU A 265 11.70 8.76 4.69
N ILE A 266 11.15 9.89 5.15
CA ILE A 266 10.72 11.00 4.30
C ILE A 266 10.64 12.28 5.14
N ALA A 267 11.01 13.42 4.56
CA ALA A 267 10.69 14.74 5.10
C ALA A 267 10.32 15.70 3.99
N PHE A 268 9.59 16.75 4.35
CA PHE A 268 9.20 17.81 3.45
C PHE A 268 9.30 19.14 4.18
N LYS A 269 10.04 20.09 3.61
CA LYS A 269 10.17 21.45 4.10
C LYS A 269 10.22 22.40 2.91
N ASP A 270 9.34 23.38 2.89
CA ASP A 270 9.22 24.37 1.81
C ASP A 270 9.02 23.73 0.42
N ARG A 271 10.09 23.57 -0.35
CA ARG A 271 10.08 22.90 -1.67
C ARG A 271 11.09 21.76 -1.78
N ASP A 272 11.66 21.37 -0.65
CA ASP A 272 12.66 20.31 -0.55
C ASP A 272 12.03 19.08 0.10
N ILE A 273 12.12 17.96 -0.61
CA ILE A 273 11.63 16.66 -0.18
C ILE A 273 12.85 15.78 0.03
N TYR A 274 12.95 15.12 1.17
CA TYR A 274 14.10 14.30 1.54
C TYR A 274 13.67 12.85 1.69
N TYR A 275 14.44 11.96 1.08
CA TYR A 275 14.34 10.51 1.22
C TYR A 275 15.71 9.97 1.64
N GLY A 276 15.77 9.28 2.76
CA GLY A 276 16.95 8.50 3.15
C GLY A 276 17.03 7.23 2.31
N ILE A 277 18.16 7.06 1.62
CA ILE A 277 18.43 5.89 0.77
C ILE A 277 19.40 4.90 1.40
N GLY A 278 19.78 5.11 2.67
CA GLY A 278 20.79 4.35 3.37
C GLY A 278 22.22 4.72 2.95
N PRO A 279 23.24 4.06 3.49
CA PRO A 279 24.64 4.46 3.28
C PRO A 279 25.13 4.35 1.83
N ARG A 280 24.62 3.38 1.06
CA ARG A 280 25.02 3.10 -0.34
C ARG A 280 26.54 3.01 -0.54
N THR A 281 27.24 2.37 0.40
CA THR A 281 28.72 2.21 0.37
C THR A 281 29.20 1.11 -0.58
N GLY A 282 28.30 0.20 -0.96
CA GLY A 282 28.46 -0.73 -2.08
C GLY A 282 27.70 -0.25 -3.31
N TRP A 283 28.11 -0.72 -4.50
CA TRP A 283 27.41 -0.41 -5.75
C TRP A 283 25.97 -0.92 -5.70
N SER A 284 25.04 -0.04 -6.02
CA SER A 284 23.63 -0.39 -6.22
C SER A 284 22.98 0.56 -7.21
N THR A 285 22.01 0.05 -7.97
CA THR A 285 21.14 0.87 -8.82
C THR A 285 20.02 1.46 -7.98
N LEU A 286 19.89 2.78 -7.97
CA LEU A 286 18.75 3.48 -7.38
C LEU A 286 17.78 3.86 -8.49
N THR A 287 16.54 3.39 -8.42
CA THR A 287 15.47 3.72 -9.38
C THR A 287 14.31 4.37 -8.64
N ARG A 288 13.89 5.57 -9.05
CA ARG A 288 12.88 6.38 -8.36
C ARG A 288 11.83 6.92 -9.33
N ASP A 289 10.57 6.81 -8.95
CA ASP A 289 9.45 7.47 -9.61
C ASP A 289 9.29 8.90 -9.04
N LEU A 290 9.70 9.89 -9.84
CA LEU A 290 9.69 11.30 -9.43
C LEU A 290 8.27 11.86 -9.30
N VAL A 291 7.27 11.29 -9.98
CA VAL A 291 5.86 11.66 -9.79
C VAL A 291 5.40 11.22 -8.42
N THR A 292 5.65 9.95 -8.08
CA THR A 292 5.27 9.39 -6.79
C THR A 292 6.01 10.10 -5.66
N ASP A 293 7.33 10.26 -5.76
CA ASP A 293 8.14 10.88 -4.71
C ASP A 293 7.76 12.34 -4.46
N LEU A 294 7.50 13.13 -5.53
CA LEU A 294 6.99 14.49 -5.39
C LEU A 294 5.64 14.52 -4.67
N ARG A 295 4.67 13.71 -5.12
CA ARG A 295 3.30 13.74 -4.57
C ARG A 295 3.25 13.25 -3.14
N LYS A 296 4.07 12.26 -2.77
CA LYS A 296 4.16 11.75 -1.39
C LYS A 296 4.88 12.71 -0.46
N GLY A 297 5.91 13.41 -0.94
CA GLY A 297 6.55 14.50 -0.20
C GLY A 297 5.61 15.68 0.06
N VAL A 298 5.00 16.24 -0.98
CA VAL A 298 4.04 17.36 -0.84
C VAL A 298 2.80 16.95 -0.04
N GLY A 299 2.34 15.71 -0.21
CA GLY A 299 1.19 15.15 0.50
C GLY A 299 1.50 14.66 1.92
N LEU A 300 2.71 14.86 2.43
CA LEU A 300 3.15 14.29 3.70
C LEU A 300 2.20 14.68 4.85
N SER A 301 1.84 13.67 5.66
CA SER A 301 0.88 13.78 6.75
C SER A 301 1.28 12.90 7.92
N ASN A 302 0.88 13.32 9.13
CA ASN A 302 0.97 12.55 10.37
C ASN A 302 -0.27 11.68 10.63
N THR A 303 -1.23 11.68 9.69
CA THR A 303 -2.43 10.83 9.75
C THR A 303 -2.20 9.51 9.00
N LYS A 304 -3.21 8.63 8.99
CA LYS A 304 -3.20 7.35 8.24
C LYS A 304 -3.35 7.52 6.71
N ALA A 305 -3.50 8.75 6.23
CA ALA A 305 -3.75 9.06 4.83
C ALA A 305 -2.86 10.21 4.35
N VAL A 306 -2.18 10.00 3.22
CA VAL A 306 -1.45 11.06 2.50
C VAL A 306 -2.44 12.09 1.95
N LYS A 307 -2.13 13.38 2.10
CA LYS A 307 -2.96 14.47 1.59
C LYS A 307 -3.00 14.42 0.06
N GLN A 308 -4.20 14.53 -0.51
CA GLN A 308 -4.35 14.55 -1.95
C GLN A 308 -3.76 15.82 -2.54
N THR A 309 -3.01 15.66 -3.62
CA THR A 309 -2.42 16.78 -4.38
C THR A 309 -2.56 16.51 -5.88
N LYS A 310 -2.73 17.59 -6.64
CA LYS A 310 -2.76 17.59 -8.11
C LYS A 310 -1.40 17.99 -8.72
N ILE A 311 -0.38 18.23 -7.90
CA ILE A 311 0.96 18.60 -8.37
C ILE A 311 1.52 17.48 -9.25
N MET A 312 2.11 17.85 -10.38
CA MET A 312 2.81 16.96 -11.30
C MET A 312 4.16 17.59 -11.69
N PRO A 313 5.22 16.77 -11.88
CA PRO A 313 6.43 17.25 -12.52
C PRO A 313 6.14 17.52 -14.00
N LYS A 314 6.67 18.63 -14.51
CA LYS A 314 6.67 19.01 -15.93
C LYS A 314 7.99 18.70 -16.60
N ARG A 315 9.10 18.90 -15.87
CA ARG A 315 10.45 18.72 -16.39
C ARG A 315 11.43 18.33 -15.29
N VAL A 316 12.22 17.30 -15.55
CA VAL A 316 13.41 16.93 -14.78
C VAL A 316 14.56 17.82 -15.24
N VAL A 317 14.89 18.83 -14.44
CA VAL A 317 15.81 19.90 -14.85
C VAL A 317 17.25 19.39 -14.82
N ARG A 318 17.70 18.92 -13.66
CA ARG A 318 19.09 18.49 -13.42
C ARG A 318 19.19 17.55 -12.24
N LEU A 319 20.27 16.77 -12.22
CA LEU A 319 20.72 15.97 -11.08
C LEU A 319 21.92 16.68 -10.43
N VAL A 320 21.99 16.67 -9.09
CA VAL A 320 23.05 17.30 -8.30
C VAL A 320 23.63 16.29 -7.32
N ALA A 321 24.94 16.06 -7.36
CA ALA A 321 25.63 15.17 -6.44
C ALA A 321 26.48 15.95 -5.43
N LYS A 322 26.36 15.57 -4.16
CA LYS A 322 27.14 16.08 -3.02
C LYS A 322 27.75 14.93 -2.23
N GLY A 323 28.82 15.21 -1.51
CA GLY A 323 29.68 14.23 -0.83
C GLY A 323 30.80 13.74 -1.73
N ARG A 324 31.35 12.57 -1.41
CA ARG A 324 32.35 11.87 -2.22
C ARG A 324 31.81 10.51 -2.62
N GLY A 325 31.89 10.18 -3.91
CA GLY A 325 31.38 8.91 -4.41
C GLY A 325 31.56 8.74 -5.91
N PHE A 326 30.80 7.78 -6.44
CA PHE A 326 30.80 7.39 -7.84
C PHE A 326 29.36 7.32 -8.35
N LEU A 327 29.17 7.77 -9.59
CA LEU A 327 27.92 7.72 -10.34
C LEU A 327 28.16 7.09 -11.71
N ASP A 328 27.18 6.35 -12.18
CA ASP A 328 27.20 5.70 -13.49
C ASP A 328 25.77 5.42 -13.97
N ASN A 329 25.58 5.18 -15.27
CA ASN A 329 24.31 4.82 -15.90
C ASN A 329 23.13 5.72 -15.51
N VAL A 330 23.32 7.05 -15.59
CA VAL A 330 22.24 8.01 -15.30
C VAL A 330 21.24 7.99 -16.46
N THR A 331 20.02 7.56 -16.15
CA THR A 331 18.94 7.37 -17.13
C THR A 331 17.62 7.95 -16.64
N ILE A 332 16.76 8.33 -17.58
CA ILE A 332 15.35 8.61 -17.33
C ILE A 332 14.50 7.76 -18.27
N SER A 333 13.49 7.10 -17.72
CA SER A 333 12.61 6.18 -18.45
C SER A 333 11.13 6.48 -18.20
N ALA A 334 10.28 6.07 -19.15
CA ALA A 334 8.83 6.18 -18.98
C ALA A 334 8.32 5.29 -17.83
N THR A 335 8.84 4.06 -17.74
CA THR A 335 8.54 3.08 -16.68
C THR A 335 9.80 2.27 -16.34
N ALA A 336 9.84 1.70 -15.13
CA ALA A 336 10.87 0.73 -14.71
C ALA A 336 10.23 -0.41 -13.90
N HIS A 337 9.24 -1.06 -14.51
CA HIS A 337 8.41 -2.05 -13.83
C HIS A 337 9.19 -3.20 -13.20
N MET A 338 10.20 -3.74 -13.91
CA MET A 338 10.98 -4.85 -13.38
C MET A 338 11.84 -4.47 -12.17
N ALA A 339 12.33 -3.22 -12.10
CA ALA A 339 13.03 -2.74 -10.91
C ALA A 339 12.11 -2.73 -9.67
N ALA A 340 10.88 -2.25 -9.83
CA ALA A 340 9.87 -2.27 -8.78
C ALA A 340 9.46 -3.71 -8.38
N PHE A 341 9.28 -4.59 -9.37
CA PHE A 341 9.00 -6.01 -9.13
C PHE A 341 10.11 -6.68 -8.31
N PHE A 342 11.37 -6.53 -8.71
CA PHE A 342 12.48 -7.14 -7.98
C PHE A 342 12.75 -6.48 -6.62
N ALA A 343 12.47 -5.19 -6.45
CA ALA A 343 12.49 -4.57 -5.12
C ALA A 343 11.52 -5.26 -4.17
N ALA A 344 10.28 -5.53 -4.61
CA ALA A 344 9.29 -6.28 -3.84
C ALA A 344 9.71 -7.73 -3.58
N SER A 345 10.15 -8.45 -4.62
CA SER A 345 10.59 -9.86 -4.49
C SER A 345 11.77 -10.01 -3.53
N ASN A 346 12.77 -9.15 -3.64
CA ASN A 346 13.94 -9.18 -2.77
C ASN A 346 13.61 -8.78 -1.33
N TRP A 347 12.68 -7.81 -1.14
CA TRP A 347 12.19 -7.47 0.19
C TRP A 347 11.50 -8.67 0.85
N LEU A 348 10.66 -9.40 0.10
CA LEU A 348 9.96 -10.58 0.60
C LEU A 348 10.96 -11.67 1.04
N VAL A 349 12.00 -11.95 0.25
CA VAL A 349 13.05 -12.91 0.63
C VAL A 349 13.74 -12.49 1.93
N ARG A 350 14.17 -11.23 2.03
CA ARG A 350 14.93 -10.72 3.19
C ARG A 350 14.12 -10.65 4.49
N ASN A 351 12.81 -10.45 4.39
CA ASN A 351 11.93 -10.19 5.54
C ASN A 351 11.01 -11.37 5.88
N GLN A 352 11.22 -12.54 5.27
CA GLN A 352 10.56 -13.77 5.66
C GLN A 352 11.18 -14.32 6.95
N ASP A 353 10.37 -14.57 7.97
CA ASP A 353 10.85 -15.11 9.23
C ASP A 353 11.14 -16.63 9.18
N GLU A 354 11.66 -17.16 10.28
CA GLU A 354 12.00 -18.58 10.43
C GLU A 354 10.81 -19.53 10.23
N ARG A 355 9.58 -19.05 10.47
CA ARG A 355 8.33 -19.82 10.31
C ARG A 355 7.78 -19.74 8.89
N GLY A 356 8.50 -19.07 7.99
CA GLY A 356 8.09 -18.86 6.60
C GLY A 356 7.05 -17.75 6.43
N GLY A 357 6.71 -17.03 7.50
CA GLY A 357 5.72 -15.97 7.47
C GLY A 357 6.31 -14.59 7.23
N TRP A 358 5.45 -13.64 6.87
CA TRP A 358 5.74 -12.21 6.95
C TRP A 358 4.91 -11.58 8.06
N PRO A 359 5.48 -11.40 9.27
CA PRO A 359 4.73 -10.94 10.43
C PRO A 359 4.23 -9.51 10.24
N ILE A 360 2.95 -9.26 10.52
CA ILE A 360 2.35 -7.94 10.42
C ILE A 360 2.52 -7.23 11.77
N MET A 361 3.43 -6.25 11.79
CA MET A 361 3.92 -5.59 13.01
C MET A 361 3.03 -4.42 13.48
N VAL A 362 1.71 -4.60 13.41
CA VAL A 362 0.73 -3.63 13.92
C VAL A 362 -0.49 -4.37 14.46
N THR A 363 -1.06 -3.86 15.55
CA THR A 363 -2.29 -4.41 16.11
C THR A 363 -3.45 -4.23 15.13
N ARG A 364 -4.31 -5.25 15.00
CA ARG A 364 -5.51 -5.19 14.18
C ARG A 364 -6.75 -5.62 14.97
N LYS A 365 -7.70 -4.70 15.17
CA LYS A 365 -9.04 -4.98 15.70
C LYS A 365 -10.07 -5.05 14.56
N LEU A 366 -10.52 -6.25 14.19
CA LEU A 366 -11.38 -6.46 13.01
C LEU A 366 -12.81 -5.92 13.18
N GLY A 367 -13.26 -5.77 14.42
CA GLY A 367 -14.58 -5.26 14.79
C GLY A 367 -14.99 -5.80 16.16
N GLU A 368 -16.12 -5.31 16.67
CA GLU A 368 -16.71 -5.84 17.91
C GLU A 368 -16.98 -7.36 17.79
N GLY A 369 -16.71 -8.09 18.85
CA GLY A 369 -16.84 -9.56 18.92
C GLY A 369 -15.58 -10.35 18.51
N PHE A 370 -14.61 -9.74 17.84
CA PHE A 370 -13.31 -10.37 17.54
C PHE A 370 -12.23 -9.92 18.52
N LYS A 371 -11.39 -10.85 18.96
CA LYS A 371 -10.16 -10.49 19.69
C LYS A 371 -9.24 -9.66 18.80
N SER A 372 -8.56 -8.68 19.40
CA SER A 372 -7.49 -7.93 18.73
C SER A 372 -6.35 -8.87 18.35
N LEU A 373 -5.82 -8.69 17.15
CA LEU A 373 -4.61 -9.37 16.69
C LEU A 373 -3.40 -8.54 17.10
N ASP A 374 -2.58 -9.06 18.01
CA ASP A 374 -1.35 -8.41 18.44
C ASP A 374 -0.25 -8.50 17.37
N PRO A 375 0.70 -7.52 17.31
CA PRO A 375 1.78 -7.50 16.33
C PRO A 375 2.49 -8.85 16.20
N GLY A 376 2.74 -9.27 14.96
CA GLY A 376 3.35 -10.56 14.65
C GLY A 376 2.37 -11.61 14.11
N TRP A 377 1.09 -11.26 13.95
CA TRP A 377 0.11 -12.09 13.25
C TRP A 377 0.45 -12.23 11.75
N TYR A 378 0.10 -13.39 11.16
CA TYR A 378 0.24 -13.64 9.72
C TYR A 378 -1.10 -13.51 9.00
N SER A 379 -1.07 -13.39 7.67
CA SER A 379 -2.27 -13.36 6.84
C SER A 379 -2.13 -14.35 5.69
N ALA A 380 -3.13 -15.19 5.45
CA ALA A 380 -3.14 -16.10 4.30
C ALA A 380 -3.06 -15.33 2.97
N MET A 381 -3.64 -14.12 2.91
CA MET A 381 -3.52 -13.24 1.75
C MET A 381 -2.09 -12.72 1.58
N ALA A 382 -1.39 -12.38 2.67
CA ALA A 382 0.02 -12.00 2.62
C ALA A 382 0.87 -13.16 2.10
N GLN A 383 0.68 -14.36 2.66
CA GLN A 383 1.41 -15.54 2.24
C GLN A 383 1.15 -15.85 0.76
N GLY A 384 -0.11 -15.88 0.32
CA GLY A 384 -0.47 -16.18 -1.07
C GLY A 384 0.09 -15.20 -2.08
N GLN A 385 -0.08 -13.89 -1.83
CA GLN A 385 0.43 -12.87 -2.76
C GLN A 385 1.95 -12.83 -2.79
N ALA A 386 2.62 -13.06 -1.65
CA ALA A 386 4.06 -13.19 -1.61
C ALA A 386 4.55 -14.42 -2.39
N ILE A 387 3.90 -15.58 -2.23
CA ILE A 387 4.19 -16.79 -3.02
C ILE A 387 4.06 -16.48 -4.53
N SER A 388 2.97 -15.87 -4.98
CA SER A 388 2.77 -15.49 -6.39
C SER A 388 3.85 -14.54 -6.92
N THR A 389 4.37 -13.66 -6.07
CA THR A 389 5.46 -12.73 -6.41
C THR A 389 6.79 -13.49 -6.56
N LEU A 390 7.11 -14.34 -5.58
CA LEU A 390 8.35 -15.12 -5.53
C LEU A 390 8.40 -16.18 -6.64
N VAL A 391 7.28 -16.82 -6.96
CA VAL A 391 7.18 -17.76 -8.09
C VAL A 391 7.52 -17.08 -9.40
N ARG A 392 6.97 -15.89 -9.67
CA ARG A 392 7.31 -15.10 -10.85
C ARG A 392 8.78 -14.71 -10.89
N ALA A 393 9.36 -14.35 -9.74
CA ALA A 393 10.78 -13.99 -9.65
C ALA A 393 11.68 -15.20 -9.96
N TYR A 394 11.35 -16.37 -9.42
CA TYR A 394 12.02 -17.63 -9.74
C TYR A 394 11.87 -17.99 -11.23
N LEU A 395 10.68 -17.87 -11.81
CA LEU A 395 10.46 -18.23 -13.20
C LEU A 395 11.28 -17.37 -14.17
N LEU A 396 11.50 -16.09 -13.84
CA LEU A 396 12.33 -15.18 -14.63
C LEU A 396 13.84 -15.42 -14.45
N THR A 397 14.29 -15.65 -13.22
CA THR A 397 15.74 -15.65 -12.88
C THR A 397 16.35 -17.04 -12.78
N LYS A 398 15.50 -18.04 -12.53
CA LYS A 398 15.88 -19.39 -12.08
C LYS A 398 16.70 -19.40 -10.77
N ASP A 399 16.71 -18.29 -10.01
CA ASP A 399 17.33 -18.24 -8.69
C ASP A 399 16.45 -18.96 -7.65
N HIS A 400 16.95 -20.12 -7.18
CA HIS A 400 16.26 -20.97 -6.22
C HIS A 400 16.04 -20.32 -4.86
N THR A 401 16.67 -19.18 -4.55
CA THR A 401 16.38 -18.40 -3.36
C THR A 401 14.91 -17.99 -3.30
N PHE A 402 14.35 -17.56 -4.44
CA PHE A 402 12.94 -17.19 -4.53
C PHE A 402 12.01 -18.39 -4.36
N LEU A 403 12.31 -19.51 -5.03
CA LEU A 403 11.51 -20.74 -4.89
C LEU A 403 11.55 -21.28 -3.47
N SER A 404 12.72 -21.28 -2.82
CA SER A 404 12.88 -21.76 -1.44
C SER A 404 12.10 -20.91 -0.45
N SER A 405 12.08 -19.58 -0.66
CA SER A 405 11.24 -18.67 0.13
C SER A 405 9.74 -18.94 -0.09
N ALA A 406 9.31 -19.15 -1.33
CA ALA A 406 7.93 -19.50 -1.65
C ALA A 406 7.49 -20.84 -1.01
N LEU A 407 8.36 -21.85 -1.04
CA LEU A 407 8.12 -23.15 -0.38
C LEU A 407 7.98 -23.00 1.13
N ARG A 408 8.83 -22.22 1.79
CA ARG A 408 8.72 -21.95 3.23
C ARG A 408 7.41 -21.25 3.59
N ALA A 409 6.86 -20.44 2.68
CA ALA A 409 5.66 -19.65 2.91
C ALA A 409 4.37 -20.48 3.07
N THR A 410 4.40 -21.79 2.79
CA THR A 410 3.27 -22.70 3.05
C THR A 410 3.16 -23.09 4.53
N ALA A 411 4.22 -22.91 5.33
CA ALA A 411 4.24 -23.37 6.72
C ALA A 411 3.10 -22.80 7.59
N PRO A 412 2.76 -21.49 7.54
CA PRO A 412 1.66 -20.95 8.35
C PRO A 412 0.29 -21.55 8.05
N TYR A 413 0.06 -22.10 6.84
CA TYR A 413 -1.22 -22.70 6.44
C TYR A 413 -1.53 -24.01 7.20
N LYS A 414 -0.52 -24.62 7.81
CA LYS A 414 -0.67 -25.88 8.55
C LYS A 414 -1.03 -25.69 10.02
N LEU A 415 -0.90 -24.47 10.53
CA LEU A 415 -1.10 -24.16 11.95
C LEU A 415 -2.43 -23.41 12.15
N PRO A 416 -3.18 -23.71 13.23
CA PRO A 416 -4.35 -22.93 13.63
C PRO A 416 -3.99 -21.47 13.93
N SER A 417 -4.98 -20.56 13.80
CA SER A 417 -4.85 -19.15 14.16
C SER A 417 -4.26 -18.94 15.57
N GLU A 418 -4.70 -19.74 16.55
CA GLU A 418 -4.24 -19.63 17.94
C GLU A 418 -2.76 -20.04 18.13
N GLN A 419 -2.20 -20.80 17.18
CA GLN A 419 -0.82 -21.28 17.20
C GLN A 419 0.11 -20.47 16.29
N ARG A 420 -0.25 -19.20 16.05
CA ARG A 420 0.43 -18.31 15.08
C ARG A 420 0.46 -18.89 13.67
N GLY A 421 -0.62 -19.54 13.26
CA GLY A 421 -0.86 -19.93 11.89
C GLY A 421 -1.92 -19.07 11.23
N VAL A 422 -2.40 -19.54 10.08
CA VAL A 422 -3.50 -18.90 9.34
C VAL A 422 -4.66 -19.86 9.07
N LYS A 423 -4.65 -21.06 9.65
CA LYS A 423 -5.70 -22.05 9.43
C LYS A 423 -6.88 -21.83 10.37
N ALA A 424 -8.08 -21.83 9.80
CA ALA A 424 -9.36 -22.01 10.50
C ALA A 424 -10.06 -23.27 9.99
N VAL A 425 -11.08 -23.74 10.70
CA VAL A 425 -11.93 -24.86 10.27
C VAL A 425 -13.39 -24.45 10.43
N PHE A 426 -14.11 -24.31 9.33
CA PHE A 426 -15.53 -24.00 9.35
C PHE A 426 -16.34 -25.25 9.73
N MET A 427 -17.11 -25.14 10.81
CA MET A 427 -18.00 -26.18 11.33
C MET A 427 -17.34 -27.58 11.44
N ASN A 428 -16.09 -27.63 11.92
CA ASN A 428 -15.29 -28.86 12.07
C ASN A 428 -15.11 -29.68 10.77
N ARG A 429 -15.32 -29.08 9.59
CA ARG A 429 -15.33 -29.80 8.31
C ARG A 429 -14.45 -29.18 7.25
N HIS A 430 -14.54 -27.88 7.04
CA HIS A 430 -13.90 -27.22 5.89
C HIS A 430 -12.68 -26.40 6.34
N ASP A 431 -11.51 -26.76 5.83
CA ASP A 431 -10.28 -26.01 6.07
C ASP A 431 -10.36 -24.63 5.39
N TRP A 432 -9.96 -23.59 6.11
CA TRP A 432 -9.94 -22.23 5.60
C TRP A 432 -8.62 -21.55 5.94
N TYR A 433 -8.16 -20.66 5.05
CA TYR A 433 -6.94 -19.88 5.25
C TYR A 433 -7.31 -18.41 5.45
N GLU A 434 -7.15 -17.94 6.68
CA GLU A 434 -7.65 -16.66 7.17
C GLU A 434 -6.83 -15.47 6.65
N GLU A 435 -7.52 -14.47 6.05
CA GLU A 435 -6.92 -13.15 5.84
C GLU A 435 -6.54 -12.51 7.19
N TYR A 436 -7.41 -12.70 8.19
CA TYR A 436 -7.23 -12.25 9.56
C TYR A 436 -7.43 -13.44 10.51
N PRO A 437 -6.37 -14.02 11.09
CA PRO A 437 -6.44 -15.20 11.95
C PRO A 437 -7.02 -14.86 13.33
N THR A 438 -8.29 -14.48 13.33
CA THR A 438 -9.05 -13.99 14.48
C THR A 438 -9.63 -15.14 15.31
N SER A 439 -9.99 -14.83 16.55
CA SER A 439 -10.80 -15.69 17.41
C SER A 439 -12.04 -14.92 17.86
N PRO A 440 -13.27 -15.38 17.55
CA PRO A 440 -13.56 -16.51 16.65
C PRO A 440 -13.09 -16.23 15.20
N SER A 441 -13.04 -17.26 14.37
CA SER A 441 -12.65 -17.18 12.95
C SER A 441 -13.53 -16.23 12.14
N SER A 442 -12.95 -15.53 11.16
CA SER A 442 -13.64 -14.48 10.40
C SER A 442 -14.13 -14.93 9.03
N PHE A 443 -13.41 -15.85 8.39
CA PHE A 443 -13.71 -16.36 7.05
C PHE A 443 -13.88 -15.24 6.01
N VAL A 444 -12.85 -14.41 5.80
CA VAL A 444 -12.86 -13.40 4.73
C VAL A 444 -12.65 -14.06 3.36
N LEU A 445 -13.57 -13.86 2.42
CA LEU A 445 -13.59 -14.56 1.13
C LEU A 445 -12.42 -14.18 0.21
N ASN A 446 -12.19 -12.88 0.01
CA ASN A 446 -11.21 -12.40 -0.97
C ASN A 446 -9.77 -12.83 -0.60
N GLY A 447 -9.37 -12.70 0.67
CA GLY A 447 -8.05 -13.10 1.12
C GLY A 447 -7.82 -14.60 1.03
N PHE A 448 -8.85 -15.41 1.29
CA PHE A 448 -8.79 -16.86 1.09
C PHE A 448 -8.54 -17.22 -0.37
N MET A 449 -9.29 -16.65 -1.31
CA MET A 449 -9.06 -16.93 -2.73
C MET A 449 -7.67 -16.49 -3.21
N TYR A 450 -7.14 -15.36 -2.73
CA TYR A 450 -5.74 -14.98 -3.03
C TYR A 450 -4.73 -15.98 -2.47
N SER A 451 -5.00 -16.55 -1.30
CA SER A 451 -4.16 -17.60 -0.72
C SER A 451 -4.11 -18.85 -1.61
N LEU A 452 -5.26 -19.25 -2.19
CA LEU A 452 -5.36 -20.38 -3.10
C LEU A 452 -4.62 -20.12 -4.42
N ILE A 453 -4.72 -18.91 -4.97
CA ILE A 453 -3.98 -18.53 -6.19
C ILE A 453 -2.46 -18.62 -5.95
N GLY A 454 -1.96 -18.20 -4.79
CA GLY A 454 -0.55 -18.39 -4.42
C GLY A 454 -0.15 -19.85 -4.34
N LEU A 455 -0.95 -20.68 -3.67
CA LEU A 455 -0.70 -22.13 -3.59
C LEU A 455 -0.74 -22.81 -4.98
N TYR A 456 -1.63 -22.35 -5.86
CA TYR A 456 -1.67 -22.79 -7.26
C TYR A 456 -0.37 -22.42 -7.99
N ASP A 457 0.06 -21.17 -7.92
CA ASP A 457 1.31 -20.72 -8.56
C ASP A 457 2.50 -21.60 -8.13
N LEU A 458 2.58 -21.90 -6.84
CA LEU A 458 3.65 -22.71 -6.29
C LEU A 458 3.56 -24.19 -6.68
N LYS A 459 2.38 -24.81 -6.62
CA LYS A 459 2.24 -26.24 -6.95
C LYS A 459 2.56 -26.50 -8.43
N GLU A 460 2.19 -25.57 -9.31
CA GLU A 460 2.47 -25.67 -10.75
C GLU A 460 3.95 -25.44 -11.07
N THR A 461 4.67 -24.69 -10.22
CA THR A 461 6.07 -24.30 -10.48
C THR A 461 7.09 -25.22 -9.81
N ALA A 462 6.80 -25.73 -8.62
CA ALA A 462 7.76 -26.47 -7.80
C ALA A 462 7.95 -27.94 -8.21
N GLY A 463 7.15 -28.44 -9.17
CA GLY A 463 7.13 -29.85 -9.56
C GLY A 463 6.56 -30.78 -8.50
N GLU A 464 6.42 -32.07 -8.81
CA GLU A 464 5.65 -33.01 -7.98
C GLU A 464 6.20 -33.18 -6.56
N LYS A 465 7.53 -33.26 -6.41
CA LYS A 465 8.16 -33.55 -5.12
C LYS A 465 8.13 -32.35 -4.17
N LEU A 466 8.59 -31.19 -4.62
CA LEU A 466 8.66 -29.98 -3.77
C LEU A 466 7.28 -29.32 -3.65
N GLY A 467 6.45 -29.39 -4.69
CA GLY A 467 5.10 -28.81 -4.73
C GLY A 467 4.03 -29.62 -3.99
N LYS A 468 4.36 -30.81 -3.45
CA LYS A 468 3.39 -31.71 -2.80
C LYS A 468 2.59 -31.04 -1.67
N GLU A 469 3.26 -30.25 -0.83
CA GLU A 469 2.59 -29.55 0.27
C GLU A 469 1.64 -28.46 -0.25
N ALA A 470 2.09 -27.63 -1.18
CA ALA A 470 1.27 -26.60 -1.81
C ALA A 470 0.05 -27.20 -2.52
N ARG A 471 0.24 -28.34 -3.20
CA ARG A 471 -0.84 -29.11 -3.85
C ARG A 471 -1.90 -29.56 -2.85
N LEU A 472 -1.50 -30.20 -1.74
CA LEU A 472 -2.44 -30.68 -0.72
C LEU A 472 -3.24 -29.52 -0.11
N LEU A 473 -2.58 -28.41 0.21
CA LEU A 473 -3.24 -27.21 0.74
C LEU A 473 -4.20 -26.61 -0.28
N TYR A 474 -3.81 -26.53 -1.56
CA TYR A 474 -4.67 -26.02 -2.63
C TYR A 474 -5.92 -26.87 -2.80
N GLU A 475 -5.77 -28.20 -2.90
CA GLU A 475 -6.88 -29.13 -3.12
C GLU A 475 -7.92 -29.05 -1.99
N ARG A 476 -7.48 -29.08 -0.72
CA ARG A 476 -8.36 -28.93 0.46
C ARG A 476 -9.04 -27.56 0.52
N GLY A 477 -8.32 -26.51 0.14
CA GLY A 477 -8.84 -25.15 0.09
C GLY A 477 -9.88 -24.97 -1.00
N MET A 478 -9.66 -25.54 -2.19
CA MET A 478 -10.62 -25.50 -3.30
C MET A 478 -11.89 -26.29 -3.01
N GLU A 479 -11.79 -27.45 -2.34
CA GLU A 479 -12.96 -28.18 -1.85
C GLU A 479 -13.81 -27.30 -0.92
N SER A 480 -13.15 -26.66 0.04
CA SER A 480 -13.81 -25.76 1.02
C SER A 480 -14.43 -24.53 0.35
N LEU A 481 -13.72 -23.92 -0.62
CA LEU A 481 -14.25 -22.79 -1.39
C LEU A 481 -15.55 -23.18 -2.10
N LYS A 482 -15.58 -24.32 -2.81
CA LYS A 482 -16.77 -24.78 -3.54
C LYS A 482 -17.96 -25.01 -2.60
N ALA A 483 -17.72 -25.62 -1.45
CA ALA A 483 -18.77 -25.88 -0.46
C ALA A 483 -19.32 -24.60 0.19
N MET A 484 -18.44 -23.62 0.47
CA MET A 484 -18.79 -22.42 1.24
C MET A 484 -19.21 -21.23 0.38
N LEU A 485 -18.97 -21.25 -0.94
CA LEU A 485 -19.28 -20.13 -1.84
C LEU A 485 -20.75 -19.63 -1.75
N PRO A 486 -21.78 -20.50 -1.63
CA PRO A 486 -23.16 -20.05 -1.47
C PRO A 486 -23.39 -19.16 -0.25
N LEU A 487 -22.63 -19.35 0.84
CA LEU A 487 -22.79 -18.58 2.10
C LEU A 487 -22.46 -17.09 1.94
N TYR A 488 -21.73 -16.74 0.88
CA TYR A 488 -21.38 -15.36 0.58
C TYR A 488 -22.33 -14.70 -0.42
N ASP A 489 -23.29 -15.42 -0.97
CA ASP A 489 -24.24 -14.91 -1.95
C ASP A 489 -25.51 -14.40 -1.27
N THR A 490 -25.79 -13.10 -1.39
CA THR A 490 -27.00 -12.48 -0.81
C THR A 490 -28.22 -12.54 -1.73
N GLY A 491 -28.05 -13.04 -2.96
CA GLY A 491 -29.05 -12.95 -4.01
C GLY A 491 -29.04 -11.62 -4.78
N SER A 492 -28.32 -10.60 -4.33
CA SER A 492 -28.19 -9.30 -5.04
C SER A 492 -26.82 -8.63 -4.88
N GLY A 493 -25.83 -9.38 -4.42
CA GLY A 493 -24.50 -8.92 -4.05
C GLY A 493 -23.78 -10.00 -3.25
N THR A 494 -22.59 -9.70 -2.73
CA THR A 494 -21.83 -10.66 -1.89
C THR A 494 -21.58 -10.14 -0.50
N ILE A 495 -21.40 -11.05 0.45
CA ILE A 495 -20.89 -10.76 1.80
C ILE A 495 -19.36 -10.82 1.75
N TYR A 496 -18.67 -10.02 2.57
CA TYR A 496 -17.21 -9.99 2.64
C TYR A 496 -16.63 -11.08 3.54
N ASP A 497 -17.32 -11.37 4.64
CA ASP A 497 -16.92 -12.34 5.66
C ASP A 497 -18.13 -13.02 6.32
N LEU A 498 -17.90 -14.12 7.03
CA LEU A 498 -18.98 -14.86 7.71
C LEU A 498 -19.22 -14.40 9.15
N ARG A 499 -18.88 -13.15 9.52
CA ARG A 499 -19.06 -12.65 10.90
C ARG A 499 -20.51 -12.76 11.39
N HIS A 500 -21.47 -12.63 10.48
CA HIS A 500 -22.89 -12.71 10.81
C HIS A 500 -23.29 -14.08 11.34
N PHE A 501 -22.69 -15.14 10.78
CA PHE A 501 -22.86 -16.50 11.28
C PHE A 501 -22.06 -16.75 12.55
N MET A 502 -20.81 -16.26 12.60
CA MET A 502 -19.90 -16.54 13.72
C MET A 502 -20.21 -15.76 15.01
N LEU A 503 -20.79 -14.57 14.89
CA LEU A 503 -21.07 -13.65 15.99
C LEU A 503 -22.57 -13.40 16.21
N GLY A 504 -23.45 -13.93 15.34
CA GLY A 504 -24.88 -13.65 15.41
C GLY A 504 -25.23 -12.19 15.12
N THR A 505 -24.45 -11.49 14.28
CA THR A 505 -24.64 -10.08 13.93
C THR A 505 -25.21 -9.90 12.52
N ALA A 506 -25.46 -8.66 12.10
CA ALA A 506 -25.80 -8.36 10.71
C ALA A 506 -24.65 -8.75 9.73
N PRO A 507 -24.97 -9.13 8.47
CA PRO A 507 -23.99 -9.37 7.41
C PRO A 507 -23.09 -8.17 7.13
N ASN A 508 -21.78 -8.41 7.03
CA ASN A 508 -20.82 -7.43 6.52
C ASN A 508 -20.82 -7.47 4.99
N LEU A 509 -21.77 -6.75 4.37
CA LEU A 509 -21.94 -6.71 2.91
C LEU A 509 -20.67 -6.19 2.22
N ALA A 510 -20.20 -6.87 1.19
CA ALA A 510 -19.05 -6.42 0.41
C ALA A 510 -19.41 -5.19 -0.43
N ARG A 511 -18.65 -4.10 -0.28
CA ARG A 511 -18.71 -2.95 -1.22
C ARG A 511 -18.48 -3.42 -2.66
N TRP A 512 -18.94 -2.64 -3.64
CA TRP A 512 -18.94 -3.03 -5.06
C TRP A 512 -17.55 -3.34 -5.62
N ASP A 513 -16.50 -2.68 -5.15
CA ASP A 513 -15.10 -2.96 -5.49
C ASP A 513 -14.65 -4.35 -4.99
N TYR A 514 -15.07 -4.75 -3.79
CA TYR A 514 -14.88 -6.12 -3.31
C TYR A 514 -15.72 -7.13 -4.05
N HIS A 515 -16.98 -6.81 -4.36
CA HIS A 515 -17.82 -7.69 -5.16
C HIS A 515 -17.19 -7.97 -6.54
N THR A 516 -16.67 -6.93 -7.22
CA THR A 516 -15.91 -7.13 -8.47
C THR A 516 -14.60 -7.90 -8.27
N THR A 517 -13.95 -7.76 -7.11
CA THR A 517 -12.77 -8.57 -6.75
C THR A 517 -13.14 -10.04 -6.62
N HIS A 518 -14.24 -10.36 -5.93
CA HIS A 518 -14.75 -11.72 -5.85
C HIS A 518 -15.06 -12.31 -7.23
N ILE A 519 -15.71 -11.54 -8.11
CA ILE A 519 -15.97 -11.95 -9.50
C ILE A 519 -14.65 -12.21 -10.25
N ASN A 520 -13.67 -11.31 -10.17
CA ASN A 520 -12.38 -11.46 -10.86
C ASN A 520 -11.62 -12.70 -10.38
N GLN A 521 -11.64 -12.97 -9.07
CA GLN A 521 -11.01 -14.15 -8.49
C GLN A 521 -11.70 -15.44 -8.94
N LEU A 522 -13.03 -15.52 -8.88
CA LEU A 522 -13.76 -16.69 -9.39
C LEU A 522 -13.60 -16.88 -10.89
N GLN A 523 -13.54 -15.79 -11.66
CA GLN A 523 -13.31 -15.86 -13.10
C GLN A 523 -11.92 -16.44 -13.39
N LEU A 524 -10.88 -16.01 -12.66
CA LEU A 524 -9.55 -16.62 -12.72
C LEU A 524 -9.61 -18.11 -12.36
N LEU A 525 -10.17 -18.47 -11.21
CA LEU A 525 -10.27 -19.86 -10.75
C LEU A 525 -11.01 -20.75 -11.75
N SER A 526 -12.05 -20.23 -12.42
CA SER A 526 -12.79 -20.95 -13.45
C SER A 526 -11.99 -21.31 -14.70
N THR A 527 -10.79 -20.74 -14.87
CA THR A 527 -9.87 -21.09 -15.98
C THR A 527 -8.82 -22.14 -15.60
N ILE A 528 -8.74 -22.51 -14.32
CA ILE A 528 -7.78 -23.49 -13.80
C ILE A 528 -8.46 -24.64 -13.03
N ASP A 529 -9.79 -24.56 -12.86
CA ASP A 529 -10.65 -25.60 -12.33
C ASP A 529 -12.00 -25.55 -13.07
N GLU A 530 -12.35 -26.65 -13.75
CA GLU A 530 -13.52 -26.73 -14.63
C GLU A 530 -14.87 -26.92 -13.90
N SER A 531 -14.88 -26.88 -12.56
CA SER A 531 -16.10 -27.06 -11.77
C SER A 531 -17.19 -26.04 -12.18
N PRO A 532 -18.41 -26.49 -12.57
CA PRO A 532 -19.46 -25.60 -13.07
C PRO A 532 -19.85 -24.48 -12.11
N ILE A 533 -19.73 -24.72 -10.80
CA ILE A 533 -20.06 -23.76 -9.73
C ILE A 533 -19.38 -22.40 -9.94
N PHE A 534 -18.12 -22.36 -10.41
CA PHE A 534 -17.44 -21.08 -10.61
C PHE A 534 -18.06 -20.28 -11.75
N LYS A 535 -18.36 -20.94 -12.89
CA LYS A 535 -18.98 -20.30 -14.06
C LYS A 535 -20.40 -19.81 -13.73
N GLU A 536 -21.16 -20.59 -12.96
CA GLU A 536 -22.50 -20.22 -12.50
C GLU A 536 -22.49 -19.01 -11.57
N PHE A 537 -21.63 -19.02 -10.55
CA PHE A 537 -21.51 -17.91 -9.61
C PHE A 537 -20.97 -16.64 -10.30
N VAL A 538 -19.97 -16.75 -11.18
CA VAL A 538 -19.48 -15.61 -11.98
C VAL A 538 -20.60 -15.00 -12.81
N LYS A 539 -21.39 -15.83 -13.52
CA LYS A 539 -22.52 -15.36 -14.33
C LYS A 539 -23.56 -14.64 -13.47
N ARG A 540 -23.93 -15.25 -12.33
CA ARG A 540 -24.93 -14.69 -11.42
C ARG A 540 -24.45 -13.39 -10.76
N TRP A 541 -23.23 -13.36 -10.22
CA TRP A 541 -22.66 -12.18 -9.58
C TRP A 541 -22.43 -11.03 -10.57
N LYS A 542 -22.03 -11.31 -11.82
CA LYS A 542 -22.00 -10.30 -12.89
C LYS A 542 -23.37 -9.66 -13.13
N SER A 543 -24.47 -10.40 -12.96
CA SER A 543 -25.81 -9.85 -13.14
C SER A 543 -26.19 -8.84 -12.05
N TYR A 544 -25.65 -9.01 -10.83
CA TYR A 544 -25.93 -8.13 -9.68
C TYR A 544 -25.42 -6.71 -9.92
N LEU A 545 -24.31 -6.58 -10.65
CA LEU A 545 -23.80 -5.28 -11.11
C LEU A 545 -24.83 -4.50 -11.95
N ARG A 546 -25.79 -5.17 -12.59
CA ARG A 546 -26.83 -4.52 -13.42
C ARG A 546 -28.20 -4.53 -12.74
N GLY A 547 -28.25 -4.71 -11.43
CA GLY A 547 -29.50 -4.81 -10.67
C GLY A 547 -30.20 -6.16 -10.79
N GLY A 548 -29.56 -7.17 -11.38
CA GLY A 548 -30.06 -8.54 -11.36
C GLY A 548 -30.19 -9.05 -9.93
N ARG A 549 -31.18 -9.92 -9.68
CA ARG A 549 -31.44 -10.52 -8.37
C ARG A 549 -31.72 -12.00 -8.56
N ALA A 550 -31.40 -12.82 -7.56
CA ALA A 550 -31.92 -14.18 -7.47
C ALA A 550 -33.46 -14.12 -7.40
N LYS A 551 -34.13 -15.10 -8.01
CA LYS A 551 -35.59 -15.21 -7.95
C LYS A 551 -36.01 -15.41 -6.49
N HIS A 552 -37.05 -14.69 -6.06
CA HIS A 552 -37.76 -15.03 -4.84
C HIS A 552 -38.76 -16.17 -5.12
N ASN A 553 -39.29 -16.75 -4.04
CA ASN A 553 -40.32 -17.79 -4.09
C ASN A 553 -41.67 -17.29 -4.61
#